data_AF-A0A7G5MYQ6-F1
#
_entry.id   AF-A0A7G5MYQ6-F1
#
_cell.length_a   1.000
_cell.length_b   1.000
_cell.length_c   1.000
_cell.angle_alpha   90.00
_cell.angle_beta   90.00
_cell.angle_gamma   90.00
#
_symmetry.space_group_name_H-M   'P 1'
#
loop_
_entity.id
_entity.type
_entity.pdbx_description
1 polymer ?
#
loop_
_entity_poly.entity_id
_entity_poly.type
_entity_poly.pdbx_seq_one_letter_code
_entity_poly.pdbx_strand_id
1 'polypeptide(L)'
;MKANRILLKRCWLGGVNSKKQKYTAECLCYFDIKELSQVDCPVASLETEEALVRCLLEAERDIGEKEKDENCIISALSGTPVVPIEEKYPNPKFQVIGPAYLFSNNTKANPCLLHYGMEGIQAFSAGKQQVQKINDALLFLMLNSRKGYTWTSFPGKNEKTPMLLLAWLEDDPQNEAELAAAVGDDGATFKYLKICKNVLDILKERKVSAPSSLVHLQLFETLDKGRKQIAYSRSMSQSQLSEDMNTWLEAAENLPAFVFKVKFRNKDGKEIHSYRPYCPGPAGISRLMQIHYKSRQGSIPGELIVRKSSSMTLQEIYYLFLPEASEGTVDKGFLFSVLERALYVSQDLLIDAAYFQTVYGEEQPFSEEYMKLVCTAAALLGILLYKLEIRKEKYMMDTMFMLGRLLKLADKLHKEYCISERNNSLPGQLMGNAVLQIAMQTPTEAMVRLEEKIAMYINWAETDKKDRGRWILREIEKTVSAIMEDGGGILPKQPTSQEKTLLLFGYMASLPFKEKNTVKSEADQKKEEHDNE
;
A
#
# COMPACT_ATOMS: atom_id res chain seq x y z
N MET A 1 12.23 29.68 20.24
CA MET A 1 10.88 30.30 20.23
C MET A 1 10.82 31.78 19.77
N LYS A 2 11.73 32.69 20.17
CA LYS A 2 11.68 34.11 19.72
C LYS A 2 11.85 34.32 18.20
N ALA A 3 12.66 33.50 17.52
CA ALA A 3 12.89 33.60 16.08
C ALA A 3 11.62 33.31 15.25
N ASN A 4 10.83 32.28 15.61
CA ASN A 4 9.57 31.95 14.93
C ASN A 4 8.52 33.05 15.07
N ARG A 5 8.48 33.77 16.20
CA ARG A 5 7.55 34.92 16.37
C ARG A 5 7.90 36.09 15.46
N ILE A 6 9.18 36.34 15.21
CA ILE A 6 9.62 37.42 14.32
C ILE A 6 9.31 37.09 12.86
N LEU A 7 9.52 35.83 12.47
CA LEU A 7 9.22 35.34 11.13
C LEU A 7 7.70 35.35 10.86
N LEU A 8 6.90 34.80 11.78
CA LEU A 8 5.44 34.85 11.70
C LEU A 8 4.90 36.28 11.68
N LYS A 9 5.46 37.19 12.49
CA LYS A 9 5.08 38.59 12.48
C LYS A 9 5.40 39.27 11.13
N ARG A 10 6.58 38.99 10.54
CA ARG A 10 6.94 39.51 9.20
C ARG A 10 6.08 38.94 8.08
N CYS A 11 5.76 37.66 8.13
CA CYS A 11 4.94 37.02 7.10
C CYS A 11 3.46 37.42 7.20
N TRP A 12 2.88 37.49 8.40
CA TRP A 12 1.43 37.65 8.58
C TRP A 12 1.00 39.08 8.85
N LEU A 13 1.73 39.77 9.71
CA LEU A 13 1.37 41.14 10.09
C LEU A 13 2.11 42.11 9.20
N GLY A 14 3.37 41.88 8.84
CA GLY A 14 4.22 42.83 8.12
C GLY A 14 4.90 43.84 9.05
N GLY A 15 5.42 44.92 8.47
CA GLY A 15 6.02 46.02 9.20
C GLY A 15 6.24 47.27 8.36
N VAL A 16 6.37 48.42 9.02
CA VAL A 16 6.63 49.70 8.35
C VAL A 16 8.08 49.75 7.89
N ASN A 17 8.30 49.86 6.58
CA ASN A 17 9.62 50.16 6.03
C ASN A 17 9.87 51.66 6.15
N SER A 18 10.63 52.05 7.18
CA SER A 18 10.92 53.45 7.52
C SER A 18 11.60 54.23 6.40
N LYS A 19 12.32 53.57 5.48
CA LYS A 19 12.95 54.23 4.31
C LYS A 19 11.95 54.55 3.20
N LYS A 20 10.94 53.70 3.00
CA LYS A 20 9.93 53.88 1.94
C LYS A 20 8.64 54.52 2.43
N GLN A 21 8.50 54.74 3.75
CA GLN A 21 7.25 55.19 4.39
C GLN A 21 6.04 54.31 4.00
N LYS A 22 6.28 53.04 3.65
CA LYS A 22 5.27 52.08 3.21
C LYS A 22 5.25 50.87 4.14
N TYR A 23 4.07 50.34 4.39
CA TYR A 23 3.89 49.08 5.09
C TYR A 23 4.20 47.92 4.14
N THR A 24 4.98 46.92 4.59
CA THR A 24 5.40 45.78 3.77
C THR A 24 5.20 44.46 4.53
N ALA A 25 4.58 43.47 3.89
CA ALA A 25 4.41 42.10 4.40
C ALA A 25 4.87 41.09 3.34
N GLU A 26 5.42 39.93 3.77
CA GLU A 26 5.92 38.89 2.86
C GLU A 26 4.81 37.95 2.35
N CYS A 27 3.62 37.97 2.97
CA CYS A 27 2.43 37.26 2.52
C CYS A 27 1.21 38.19 2.64
N LEU A 28 0.39 38.25 1.59
CA LEU A 28 -0.88 38.99 1.60
C LEU A 28 -2.02 38.02 1.94
N CYS A 29 -2.29 37.86 3.23
CA CYS A 29 -3.52 37.22 3.70
C CYS A 29 -4.35 38.25 4.46
N TYR A 30 -5.55 38.54 3.97
CA TYR A 30 -6.53 39.40 4.64
C TYR A 30 -7.55 38.52 5.34
N PHE A 31 -7.72 38.72 6.64
CA PHE A 31 -8.76 38.07 7.44
C PHE A 31 -9.60 39.15 8.08
N ASP A 32 -10.92 38.99 8.04
CA ASP A 32 -11.80 39.76 8.91
C ASP A 32 -11.62 39.29 10.36
N ILE A 33 -11.59 40.26 11.28
CA ILE A 33 -11.66 39.98 12.71
C ILE A 33 -13.12 39.91 13.14
N LYS A 34 -13.41 39.16 14.22
CA LYS A 34 -14.79 38.94 14.69
C LYS A 34 -15.45 40.24 15.17
N GLU A 35 -14.66 41.19 15.65
CA GLU A 35 -15.08 42.48 16.20
C GLU A 35 -15.08 43.60 15.14
N LEU A 36 -15.83 43.39 14.06
CA LEU A 36 -15.92 44.31 12.90
C LEU A 36 -16.30 45.77 13.26
N SER A 37 -16.94 46.00 14.41
CA SER A 37 -17.30 47.34 14.90
C SER A 37 -16.12 48.17 15.41
N GLN A 38 -14.92 47.58 15.53
CA GLN A 38 -13.71 48.24 16.03
C GLN A 38 -12.72 48.62 14.93
N VAL A 39 -13.06 48.36 13.66
CA VAL A 39 -12.22 48.65 12.50
C VAL A 39 -13.02 49.45 11.48
N ASP A 40 -12.46 50.57 11.05
CA ASP A 40 -13.11 51.50 10.12
C ASP A 40 -13.28 50.92 8.71
N CYS A 41 -12.51 49.88 8.36
CA CYS A 41 -12.52 49.23 7.05
C CYS A 41 -12.40 47.70 7.19
N PRO A 42 -13.53 46.98 7.33
CA PRO A 42 -13.58 45.52 7.17
C PRO A 42 -12.99 45.05 5.84
N VAL A 43 -12.48 43.82 5.80
CA VAL A 43 -11.97 43.20 4.55
C VAL A 43 -13.08 43.12 3.50
N ALA A 44 -14.31 42.85 3.92
CA ALA A 44 -15.48 42.80 3.05
C ALA A 44 -16.08 44.17 2.66
N SER A 45 -15.49 45.30 3.08
CA SER A 45 -16.02 46.63 2.76
C SER A 45 -15.64 47.06 1.33
N LEU A 46 -16.51 47.84 0.70
CA LEU A 46 -16.29 48.36 -0.66
C LEU A 46 -15.06 49.29 -0.70
N GLU A 47 -14.83 50.04 0.37
CA GLU A 47 -13.67 50.93 0.49
C GLU A 47 -12.35 50.14 0.51
N THR A 48 -12.32 48.99 1.20
CA THR A 48 -11.16 48.09 1.21
C THR A 48 -10.96 47.44 -0.16
N GLU A 49 -12.04 47.01 -0.81
CA GLU A 49 -12.00 46.47 -2.18
C GLU A 49 -11.41 47.48 -3.16
N GLU A 50 -11.93 48.71 -3.19
CA GLU A 50 -11.43 49.78 -4.06
C GLU A 50 -9.98 50.16 -3.75
N ALA A 51 -9.59 50.20 -2.48
CA ALA A 51 -8.22 50.47 -2.08
C ALA A 51 -7.28 49.35 -2.51
N LEU A 52 -7.68 48.08 -2.40
CA LEU A 52 -6.90 46.93 -2.84
C LEU A 52 -6.73 46.93 -4.36
N VAL A 53 -7.81 47.18 -5.11
CA VAL A 53 -7.79 47.31 -6.57
C VAL A 53 -6.85 48.44 -6.99
N ARG A 54 -6.92 49.63 -6.36
CA ARG A 54 -5.98 50.73 -6.62
C ARG A 54 -4.54 50.31 -6.34
N CYS A 55 -4.26 49.69 -5.19
CA CYS A 55 -2.91 49.23 -4.84
C CYS A 55 -2.36 48.19 -5.82
N LEU A 56 -3.20 47.27 -6.29
CA LEU A 56 -2.81 46.23 -7.27
C LEU A 56 -2.55 46.84 -8.65
N LEU A 57 -3.40 47.77 -9.10
CA LEU A 57 -3.22 48.50 -10.36
C LEU A 57 -1.98 49.41 -10.32
N GLU A 58 -1.68 50.02 -9.17
CA GLU A 58 -0.46 50.81 -8.96
C GLU A 58 0.77 49.91 -8.87
N ALA A 59 0.68 48.74 -8.23
CA ALA A 59 1.77 47.75 -8.23
C ALA A 59 2.06 47.22 -9.64
N GLU A 60 1.04 47.01 -10.47
CA GLU A 60 1.22 46.72 -11.91
C GLU A 60 1.97 47.84 -12.64
N ARG A 61 1.73 49.11 -12.28
CA ARG A 61 2.45 50.26 -12.86
C ARG A 61 3.88 50.39 -12.30
N ASP A 62 4.09 50.12 -11.02
CA ASP A 62 5.39 50.19 -10.32
C ASP A 62 6.31 48.98 -10.58
N ILE A 63 5.81 47.88 -11.19
CA ILE A 63 6.64 46.83 -11.80
C ILE A 63 7.51 47.40 -12.94
N GLY A 64 7.22 48.62 -13.38
CA GLY A 64 8.21 49.49 -13.97
C GLY A 64 8.45 49.16 -15.43
N GLU A 65 8.44 50.25 -16.19
CA GLU A 65 9.16 50.52 -17.42
C GLU A 65 10.62 50.04 -17.38
N LYS A 66 10.86 48.72 -17.26
CA LYS A 66 11.96 48.10 -17.98
C LYS A 66 11.50 48.06 -19.42
N GLU A 67 12.37 48.47 -20.34
CA GLU A 67 12.14 48.45 -21.79
C GLU A 67 11.17 47.32 -22.14
N LYS A 68 9.96 47.69 -22.57
CA LYS A 68 9.00 46.72 -23.11
C LYS A 68 9.70 46.11 -24.32
N ASP A 69 10.34 44.98 -24.11
CA ASP A 69 10.47 44.02 -25.17
C ASP A 69 9.02 43.69 -25.52
N GLU A 70 8.51 44.21 -26.64
CA GLU A 70 7.09 44.26 -27.00
C GLU A 70 6.42 42.87 -26.99
N ASN A 71 7.23 41.81 -26.92
CA ASN A 71 6.83 40.41 -26.89
C ASN A 71 6.84 39.72 -25.50
N CYS A 72 7.05 40.42 -24.38
CA CYS A 72 7.05 39.77 -23.04
C CYS A 72 5.73 39.94 -22.25
N ILE A 73 5.29 38.87 -21.58
CA ILE A 73 4.16 38.82 -20.63
C ILE A 73 4.62 38.46 -19.22
N ILE A 74 3.83 38.74 -18.19
CA ILE A 74 4.05 38.17 -16.85
C ILE A 74 3.48 36.75 -16.81
N SER A 75 4.34 35.76 -16.54
CA SER A 75 3.91 34.36 -16.47
C SER A 75 3.13 34.05 -15.18
N ALA A 76 1.94 33.48 -15.34
CA ALA A 76 1.12 32.97 -14.24
C ALA A 76 1.78 31.83 -13.45
N LEU A 77 2.79 31.15 -14.02
CA LEU A 77 3.52 30.08 -13.34
C LEU A 77 4.61 30.59 -12.40
N SER A 78 5.18 31.77 -12.68
CA SER A 78 6.43 32.21 -12.05
C SER A 78 6.40 33.66 -11.55
N GLY A 79 5.43 34.46 -11.99
CA GLY A 79 5.39 35.90 -11.73
C GLY A 79 6.45 36.72 -12.45
N THR A 80 7.25 36.13 -13.35
CA THR A 80 8.35 36.81 -14.04
C THR A 80 8.01 37.16 -15.49
N PRO A 81 8.59 38.24 -16.06
CA PRO A 81 8.49 38.55 -17.49
C PRO A 81 9.08 37.42 -18.35
N VAL A 82 8.33 36.94 -19.34
CA VAL A 82 8.72 35.87 -20.25
C VAL A 82 8.07 36.02 -21.63
N VAL A 83 8.66 35.38 -22.64
CA VAL A 83 8.04 35.23 -23.97
C VAL A 83 6.82 34.29 -23.87
N PRO A 84 5.62 34.72 -24.29
CA PRO A 84 4.39 33.94 -24.19
C PRO A 84 4.44 32.70 -25.09
N ILE A 85 3.58 31.74 -24.78
CA ILE A 85 3.19 30.73 -25.76
C ILE A 85 2.34 31.41 -26.84
N GLU A 86 2.62 31.15 -28.11
CA GLU A 86 1.90 31.75 -29.24
C GLU A 86 0.73 30.88 -29.73
N GLU A 87 0.79 29.56 -29.50
CA GLU A 87 -0.16 28.59 -30.05
C GLU A 87 -0.99 27.87 -28.97
N LYS A 88 -0.86 26.54 -28.87
CA LYS A 88 -1.54 25.70 -27.89
C LYS A 88 -0.54 25.17 -26.89
N TYR A 89 -1.02 24.91 -25.68
CA TYR A 89 -0.26 24.15 -24.70
C TYR A 89 0.07 22.75 -25.24
N PRO A 90 1.24 22.20 -24.90
CA PRO A 90 1.57 20.82 -25.21
C PRO A 90 0.53 19.83 -24.68
N ASN A 91 0.33 18.75 -25.44
CA ASN A 91 -0.53 17.62 -25.09
C ASN A 91 0.32 16.35 -24.96
N PRO A 92 1.16 16.23 -23.90
CA PRO A 92 1.96 15.05 -23.67
C PRO A 92 1.09 13.79 -23.57
N LYS A 93 1.58 12.70 -24.17
CA LYS A 93 0.97 11.38 -24.02
C LYS A 93 1.52 10.71 -22.77
N PHE A 94 0.73 10.69 -21.71
CA PHE A 94 1.11 10.02 -20.47
C PHE A 94 1.09 8.51 -20.69
N GLN A 95 2.09 7.83 -20.13
CA GLN A 95 2.12 6.38 -20.13
C GLN A 95 0.91 5.85 -19.36
N VAL A 96 0.34 4.74 -19.83
CA VAL A 96 -0.78 4.03 -19.18
C VAL A 96 -2.13 4.77 -19.20
N ILE A 97 -2.15 6.11 -19.03
CA ILE A 97 -3.37 6.93 -18.89
C ILE A 97 -3.70 7.82 -20.09
N GLY A 98 -2.87 7.78 -21.14
CA GLY A 98 -3.17 8.39 -22.44
C GLY A 98 -2.88 9.90 -22.53
N PRO A 99 -3.46 10.62 -23.50
CA PRO A 99 -3.19 12.04 -23.71
C PRO A 99 -3.65 12.90 -22.52
N ALA A 100 -2.86 13.92 -22.20
CA ALA A 100 -3.14 14.90 -21.17
C ALA A 100 -2.81 16.31 -21.68
N TYR A 101 -3.69 17.26 -21.41
CA TYR A 101 -3.46 18.66 -21.75
C TYR A 101 -2.83 19.37 -20.55
N LEU A 102 -1.65 19.98 -20.71
CA LEU A 102 -1.05 20.79 -19.63
C LEU A 102 -1.97 21.95 -19.23
N PHE A 103 -2.62 22.55 -20.23
CA PHE A 103 -3.75 23.45 -20.04
C PHE A 103 -4.64 23.41 -21.29
N SER A 104 -5.96 23.41 -21.10
CA SER A 104 -6.92 23.55 -22.19
C SER A 104 -8.22 24.09 -21.63
N ASN A 105 -8.85 25.01 -22.36
CA ASN A 105 -10.23 25.41 -22.14
C ASN A 105 -11.06 25.12 -23.41
N ASN A 106 -12.37 25.01 -23.24
CA ASN A 106 -13.30 24.77 -24.35
C ASN A 106 -14.29 25.92 -24.44
N THR A 107 -13.95 26.94 -25.23
CA THR A 107 -14.78 28.14 -25.45
C THR A 107 -16.09 27.81 -26.17
N LYS A 108 -16.17 26.71 -26.93
CA LYS A 108 -17.41 26.23 -27.55
C LYS A 108 -18.39 25.67 -26.52
N ALA A 109 -17.89 24.94 -25.52
CA ALA A 109 -18.71 24.39 -24.44
C ALA A 109 -19.05 25.44 -23.36
N ASN A 110 -18.18 26.44 -23.17
CA ASN A 110 -18.36 27.50 -22.18
C ASN A 110 -18.22 28.89 -22.83
N PRO A 111 -19.27 29.42 -23.49
CA PRO A 111 -19.21 30.70 -24.20
C PRO A 111 -18.87 31.91 -23.31
N CYS A 112 -19.12 31.82 -22.00
CA CYS A 112 -18.75 32.87 -21.05
C CYS A 112 -17.24 33.15 -21.04
N LEU A 113 -16.39 32.16 -21.31
CA LEU A 113 -14.94 32.36 -21.40
C LEU A 113 -14.56 33.33 -22.53
N LEU A 114 -15.30 33.29 -23.64
CA LEU A 114 -15.11 34.21 -24.75
C LEU A 114 -15.45 35.65 -24.34
N HIS A 115 -16.53 35.82 -23.56
CA HIS A 115 -16.96 37.14 -23.07
C HIS A 115 -15.89 37.80 -22.18
N TYR A 116 -15.17 37.01 -21.40
CA TYR A 116 -14.08 37.49 -20.54
C TYR A 116 -12.70 37.51 -21.21
N GLY A 117 -12.61 37.29 -22.53
CA GLY A 117 -11.31 37.25 -23.24
C GLY A 117 -10.40 36.11 -22.81
N MET A 118 -10.96 35.05 -22.21
CA MET A 118 -10.24 33.87 -21.73
C MET A 118 -10.26 32.76 -22.77
N GLU A 119 -9.86 33.03 -24.01
CA GLU A 119 -9.77 32.00 -25.05
C GLU A 119 -8.36 31.39 -25.13
N GLY A 120 -8.28 30.06 -25.17
CA GLY A 120 -7.02 29.33 -25.35
C GLY A 120 -5.94 29.76 -24.34
N ILE A 121 -4.79 30.21 -24.87
CA ILE A 121 -3.63 30.66 -24.09
C ILE A 121 -3.87 31.95 -23.29
N GLN A 122 -4.87 32.76 -23.65
CA GLN A 122 -5.15 34.01 -22.94
C GLN A 122 -5.71 33.73 -21.54
N ALA A 123 -6.40 32.59 -21.36
CA ALA A 123 -6.94 32.18 -20.06
C ALA A 123 -5.87 31.78 -19.04
N PHE A 124 -4.69 31.38 -19.49
CA PHE A 124 -3.57 31.06 -18.62
C PHE A 124 -2.27 31.45 -19.32
N SER A 125 -1.80 32.65 -19.00
CA SER A 125 -0.62 33.26 -19.62
C SER A 125 0.65 32.68 -19.02
N ALA A 126 1.41 31.86 -19.77
CA ALA A 126 2.67 31.28 -19.31
C ALA A 126 3.76 31.37 -20.36
N GLY A 127 5.01 31.28 -19.92
CA GLY A 127 6.18 31.36 -20.80
C GLY A 127 6.38 30.11 -21.64
N LYS A 128 6.70 30.29 -22.93
CA LYS A 128 6.98 29.19 -23.87
C LYS A 128 8.03 28.22 -23.34
N GLN A 129 9.17 28.75 -22.86
CA GLN A 129 10.25 27.92 -22.32
C GLN A 129 9.87 27.19 -21.03
N GLN A 130 9.06 27.81 -20.17
CA GLN A 130 8.64 27.21 -18.90
C GLN A 130 7.74 25.99 -19.15
N VAL A 131 6.76 26.16 -20.03
CA VAL A 131 5.84 25.09 -20.41
C VAL A 131 6.56 23.98 -21.18
N GLN A 132 7.51 24.34 -22.05
CA GLN A 132 8.35 23.35 -22.72
C GLN A 132 9.18 22.55 -21.71
N LYS A 133 9.79 23.19 -20.71
CA LYS A 133 10.54 22.48 -19.64
C LYS A 133 9.66 21.50 -18.86
N ILE A 134 8.42 21.88 -18.54
CA ILE A 134 7.47 20.99 -17.86
C ILE A 134 7.15 19.79 -18.76
N ASN A 135 6.86 20.04 -20.04
CA ASN A 135 6.58 19.00 -21.02
C ASN A 135 7.78 18.03 -21.18
N ASP A 136 8.98 18.57 -21.33
CA ASP A 136 10.20 17.78 -21.53
C ASP A 136 10.54 16.95 -20.29
N ALA A 137 10.37 17.51 -19.09
CA ALA A 137 10.55 16.78 -17.84
C ALA A 137 9.58 15.60 -17.72
N LEU A 138 8.30 15.81 -18.03
CA LEU A 138 7.28 14.76 -18.04
C LEU A 138 7.60 13.68 -19.08
N LEU A 139 7.96 14.07 -20.30
CA LEU A 139 8.33 13.12 -21.36
C LEU A 139 9.58 12.31 -21.00
N PHE A 140 10.58 12.95 -20.40
CA PHE A 140 11.80 12.30 -19.92
C PHE A 140 11.50 11.25 -18.85
N LEU A 141 10.74 11.63 -17.81
CA LEU A 141 10.36 10.72 -16.71
C LEU A 141 9.51 9.54 -17.21
N MET A 142 8.82 9.67 -18.34
CA MET A 142 7.91 8.69 -18.91
C MET A 142 8.47 7.93 -20.12
N LEU A 143 9.77 8.04 -20.42
CA LEU A 143 10.39 7.28 -21.50
C LEU A 143 10.20 5.77 -21.29
N ASN A 144 9.89 5.02 -22.36
CA ASN A 144 9.68 3.56 -22.26
C ASN A 144 10.88 2.81 -21.64
N SER A 145 12.10 3.28 -21.92
CA SER A 145 13.34 2.74 -21.33
C SER A 145 13.48 2.98 -19.83
N ARG A 146 12.72 3.94 -19.28
CA ARG A 146 12.71 4.28 -17.85
C ARG A 146 11.54 3.65 -17.07
N LYS A 147 10.82 2.70 -17.67
CA LYS A 147 9.79 1.92 -16.95
C LYS A 147 10.44 1.15 -15.79
N GLY A 148 9.85 1.23 -14.60
CA GLY A 148 10.41 0.68 -13.36
C GLY A 148 11.39 1.61 -12.66
N TYR A 149 12.14 2.42 -13.42
CA TYR A 149 13.04 3.44 -12.88
C TYR A 149 12.29 4.68 -12.41
N THR A 150 11.72 5.44 -13.36
CA THR A 150 11.04 6.70 -13.04
C THR A 150 9.53 6.65 -13.15
N TRP A 151 8.97 5.60 -13.78
CA TRP A 151 7.53 5.42 -13.88
C TRP A 151 7.08 3.97 -13.89
N THR A 152 5.85 3.71 -13.42
CA THR A 152 5.17 2.41 -13.59
C THR A 152 3.65 2.57 -13.60
N SER A 153 2.93 1.50 -13.93
CA SER A 153 1.47 1.43 -13.79
C SER A 153 1.11 1.13 -12.34
N PHE A 154 0.06 1.75 -11.82
CA PHE A 154 -0.48 1.48 -10.48
C PHE A 154 -1.98 1.11 -10.57
N PRO A 155 -2.51 0.23 -9.70
CA PRO A 155 -3.92 -0.17 -9.71
C PRO A 155 -4.85 1.02 -9.45
N GLY A 156 -5.74 1.32 -10.39
CA GLY A 156 -6.78 2.34 -10.18
C GLY A 156 -8.10 1.75 -9.66
N LYS A 157 -9.24 2.37 -9.99
CA LYS A 157 -10.58 1.93 -9.53
C LYS A 157 -11.02 0.58 -10.10
N ASN A 158 -10.45 0.20 -11.24
CA ASN A 158 -10.62 -1.08 -11.90
C ASN A 158 -9.49 -1.26 -12.92
N GLU A 159 -9.38 -2.45 -13.50
CA GLU A 159 -8.33 -2.81 -14.46
C GLU A 159 -8.30 -1.93 -15.72
N LYS A 160 -9.44 -1.35 -16.12
CA LYS A 160 -9.55 -0.51 -17.32
C LYS A 160 -9.15 0.94 -17.07
N THR A 161 -9.02 1.34 -15.82
CA THR A 161 -8.65 2.70 -15.41
C THR A 161 -7.44 2.66 -14.48
N PRO A 162 -6.26 2.22 -14.95
CA PRO A 162 -5.04 2.26 -14.17
C PRO A 162 -4.60 3.70 -13.86
N MET A 163 -3.74 3.84 -12.86
CA MET A 163 -3.04 5.08 -12.54
C MET A 163 -1.60 5.02 -13.06
N LEU A 164 -1.00 6.18 -13.27
CA LEU A 164 0.42 6.33 -13.56
C LEU A 164 1.15 6.76 -12.30
N LEU A 165 2.17 6.01 -11.90
CA LEU A 165 3.07 6.40 -10.82
C LEU A 165 4.38 6.94 -11.40
N LEU A 166 4.81 8.09 -10.91
CA LEU A 166 6.14 8.66 -11.15
C LEU A 166 6.91 8.69 -9.84
N ALA A 167 8.17 8.26 -9.86
CA ALA A 167 9.09 8.39 -8.72
C ALA A 167 10.49 8.77 -9.23
N TRP A 168 11.12 9.82 -8.68
CA TRP A 168 12.44 10.25 -9.16
C TRP A 168 13.24 10.97 -8.07
N LEU A 169 14.57 11.00 -8.23
CA LEU A 169 15.48 11.82 -7.44
C LEU A 169 15.56 13.23 -8.04
N GLU A 170 15.42 14.25 -7.21
CA GLU A 170 15.40 15.66 -7.64
C GLU A 170 16.69 16.10 -8.32
N ASP A 171 17.83 15.69 -7.78
CA ASP A 171 19.17 16.08 -8.23
C ASP A 171 19.72 15.18 -9.35
N ASP A 172 19.20 13.96 -9.48
CA ASP A 172 19.61 12.99 -10.50
C ASP A 172 18.40 12.18 -10.99
N PRO A 173 17.54 12.77 -11.83
CA PRO A 173 16.39 12.08 -12.40
C PRO A 173 16.80 10.99 -13.41
N GLN A 174 18.08 10.93 -13.82
CA GLN A 174 18.62 9.92 -14.74
C GLN A 174 19.08 8.64 -14.04
N ASN A 175 19.17 8.65 -12.71
CA ASN A 175 19.63 7.54 -11.89
C ASN A 175 19.01 6.18 -12.25
N GLU A 176 19.79 5.10 -12.10
CA GLU A 176 19.39 3.73 -12.44
C GLU A 176 18.77 2.95 -11.26
N ALA A 177 18.39 3.61 -10.16
CA ALA A 177 17.55 2.99 -9.15
C ALA A 177 16.14 2.78 -9.71
N GLU A 178 15.63 1.56 -9.58
CA GLU A 178 14.26 1.16 -9.92
C GLU A 178 13.21 1.73 -8.93
N LEU A 179 13.23 3.06 -8.71
CA LEU A 179 12.42 3.75 -7.69
C LEU A 179 10.93 3.52 -7.90
N ALA A 180 10.44 3.71 -9.13
CA ALA A 180 9.03 3.55 -9.44
C ALA A 180 8.54 2.12 -9.24
N ALA A 181 9.38 1.11 -9.51
CA ALA A 181 9.06 -0.28 -9.22
C ALA A 181 9.05 -0.53 -7.70
N ALA A 182 10.07 -0.06 -6.97
CA ALA A 182 10.15 -0.27 -5.52
C ALA A 182 8.95 0.28 -4.76
N VAL A 183 8.42 1.44 -5.16
CA VAL A 183 7.28 2.09 -4.49
C VAL A 183 5.93 1.86 -5.18
N GLY A 184 5.89 1.15 -6.30
CA GLY A 184 4.70 1.02 -7.14
C GLY A 184 4.34 -0.40 -7.59
N ASP A 185 5.20 -1.39 -7.37
CA ASP A 185 4.94 -2.79 -7.76
C ASP A 185 3.94 -3.47 -6.81
N ASP A 186 3.33 -4.56 -7.29
CA ASP A 186 2.43 -5.40 -6.47
C ASP A 186 3.23 -6.10 -5.34
N GLY A 187 4.51 -6.34 -5.57
CA GLY A 187 5.40 -7.07 -4.69
C GLY A 187 5.02 -8.54 -4.60
N ALA A 188 5.13 -9.11 -3.41
CA ALA A 188 4.82 -10.52 -3.11
C ALA A 188 5.59 -11.52 -4.00
N THR A 189 6.74 -11.12 -4.53
CA THR A 189 7.62 -11.94 -5.36
C THR A 189 9.07 -11.79 -4.91
N PHE A 190 9.89 -12.79 -5.24
CA PHE A 190 11.33 -12.71 -5.01
C PHE A 190 12.00 -11.63 -5.88
N LYS A 191 11.48 -11.41 -7.11
CA LYS A 191 11.93 -10.34 -7.99
C LYS A 191 11.77 -8.97 -7.34
N TYR A 192 10.64 -8.70 -6.70
CA TYR A 192 10.43 -7.44 -5.98
C TYR A 192 11.44 -7.24 -4.84
N LEU A 193 11.77 -8.29 -4.08
CA LEU A 193 12.82 -8.20 -3.06
C LEU A 193 14.18 -7.80 -3.65
N LYS A 194 14.54 -8.33 -4.81
CA LYS A 194 15.78 -7.94 -5.52
C LYS A 194 15.75 -6.47 -5.93
N ILE A 195 14.62 -5.99 -6.47
CA ILE A 195 14.41 -4.58 -6.83
C ILE A 195 14.60 -3.68 -5.60
N CYS A 196 13.93 -3.99 -4.48
CA CYS A 196 14.04 -3.18 -3.26
C CYS A 196 15.48 -3.13 -2.73
N LYS A 197 16.19 -4.26 -2.72
CA LYS A 197 17.61 -4.31 -2.29
C LYS A 197 18.51 -3.48 -3.21
N ASN A 198 18.35 -3.62 -4.53
CA ASN A 198 19.12 -2.84 -5.51
C ASN A 198 18.91 -1.32 -5.32
N VAL A 199 17.66 -0.88 -5.12
CA VAL A 199 17.34 0.52 -4.83
C VAL A 199 18.02 0.98 -3.53
N LEU A 200 17.94 0.18 -2.47
CA LEU A 200 18.58 0.51 -1.18
C LEU A 200 20.10 0.64 -1.29
N ASP A 201 20.75 -0.26 -2.04
CA ASP A 201 22.20 -0.21 -2.25
C ASP A 201 22.61 1.06 -3.01
N ILE A 202 21.91 1.41 -4.09
CA ILE A 202 22.16 2.64 -4.86
C ILE A 202 21.95 3.89 -3.99
N LEU A 203 20.85 3.96 -3.23
CA LEU A 203 20.57 5.11 -2.36
C LEU A 203 21.59 5.24 -1.22
N LYS A 204 22.10 4.12 -0.71
CA LYS A 204 23.14 4.11 0.32
C LYS A 204 24.45 4.70 -0.18
N GLU A 205 24.87 4.36 -1.39
CA GLU A 205 26.06 4.94 -2.04
C GLU A 205 25.89 6.45 -2.26
N ARG A 206 24.71 6.86 -2.74
CA ARG A 206 24.38 8.27 -2.99
C ARG A 206 24.29 9.13 -1.73
N LYS A 207 23.93 8.53 -0.58
CA LYS A 207 23.85 9.27 0.69
C LYS A 207 25.17 9.96 1.05
N VAL A 208 26.30 9.42 0.59
CA VAL A 208 27.63 10.02 0.78
C VAL A 208 27.82 11.25 -0.11
N SER A 209 27.35 11.21 -1.37
CA SER A 209 27.58 12.26 -2.36
C SER A 209 26.54 13.39 -2.33
N ALA A 210 25.29 13.11 -1.97
CA ALA A 210 24.18 14.07 -2.05
C ALA A 210 23.16 13.94 -0.89
N PRO A 211 23.56 14.12 0.38
CA PRO A 211 22.76 13.76 1.55
C PRO A 211 21.38 14.44 1.64
N SER A 212 21.20 15.60 0.99
CA SER A 212 19.97 16.38 0.98
C SER A 212 19.05 16.13 -0.21
N SER A 213 19.36 15.18 -1.10
CA SER A 213 18.49 14.90 -2.24
C SER A 213 17.12 14.41 -1.78
N LEU A 214 16.09 14.86 -2.50
CA LEU A 214 14.71 14.46 -2.29
C LEU A 214 14.30 13.44 -3.36
N VAL A 215 13.54 12.45 -2.91
CA VAL A 215 12.77 11.56 -3.76
C VAL A 215 11.36 12.11 -3.85
N HIS A 216 10.90 12.36 -5.07
CA HIS A 216 9.53 12.77 -5.37
C HIS A 216 8.73 11.56 -5.82
N LEU A 217 7.48 11.48 -5.37
CA LEU A 217 6.52 10.42 -5.70
C LEU A 217 5.18 11.07 -6.05
N GLN A 218 4.63 10.75 -7.23
CA GLN A 218 3.33 11.25 -7.68
C GLN A 218 2.51 10.14 -8.34
N LEU A 219 1.22 10.06 -8.02
CA LEU A 219 0.26 9.21 -8.73
C LEU A 219 -0.74 10.07 -9.49
N PHE A 220 -0.90 9.77 -10.77
CA PHE A 220 -1.84 10.40 -11.67
C PHE A 220 -3.00 9.45 -11.98
N GLU A 221 -4.23 9.96 -11.88
CA GLU A 221 -5.43 9.26 -12.30
C GLU A 221 -6.16 9.99 -13.43
N THR A 222 -6.99 9.24 -14.16
CA THR A 222 -7.88 9.80 -15.18
C THR A 222 -9.23 10.13 -14.56
N LEU A 223 -9.62 11.40 -14.57
CA LEU A 223 -10.99 11.83 -14.24
C LEU A 223 -11.91 11.65 -15.45
N ASP A 224 -11.46 12.11 -16.62
CA ASP A 224 -12.10 11.90 -17.90
C ASP A 224 -11.09 11.95 -19.07
N LYS A 225 -11.59 11.88 -20.32
CA LYS A 225 -10.74 11.85 -21.51
C LYS A 225 -9.76 13.03 -21.60
N GLY A 226 -10.11 14.21 -21.09
CA GLY A 226 -9.29 15.42 -21.18
C GLY A 226 -8.58 15.82 -19.87
N ARG A 227 -9.08 15.39 -18.71
CA ARG A 227 -8.57 15.80 -17.40
C ARG A 227 -7.87 14.67 -16.67
N LYS A 228 -6.61 14.93 -16.28
CA LYS A 228 -5.83 14.09 -15.37
C LYS A 228 -5.66 14.82 -14.04
N GLN A 229 -5.62 14.06 -12.95
CA GLN A 229 -5.45 14.61 -11.61
C GLN A 229 -4.28 13.90 -10.92
N ILE A 230 -3.54 14.63 -10.09
CA ILE A 230 -2.61 14.04 -9.12
C ILE A 230 -3.42 13.57 -7.92
N ALA A 231 -3.56 12.25 -7.78
CA ALA A 231 -4.31 11.61 -6.69
C ALA A 231 -3.48 11.51 -5.39
N TYR A 232 -2.15 11.48 -5.52
CA TYR A 232 -1.19 11.45 -4.42
C TYR A 232 0.10 12.14 -4.85
N SER A 233 0.71 12.93 -3.95
CA SER A 233 2.00 13.58 -4.17
C SER A 233 2.76 13.65 -2.86
N ARG A 234 4.04 13.31 -2.88
CA ARG A 234 4.93 13.45 -1.73
C ARG A 234 6.37 13.63 -2.16
N SER A 235 7.11 14.38 -1.35
CA SER A 235 8.57 14.48 -1.42
C SER A 235 9.14 14.05 -0.07
N MET A 236 10.22 13.26 -0.09
CA MET A 236 10.89 12.78 1.12
C MET A 236 12.40 12.70 0.90
N SER A 237 13.19 12.72 1.96
CA SER A 237 14.64 12.52 1.80
C SER A 237 14.93 11.08 1.38
N GLN A 238 16.02 10.87 0.63
CA GLN A 238 16.47 9.50 0.32
C GLN A 238 16.84 8.68 1.58
N SER A 239 17.23 9.34 2.67
CA SER A 239 17.45 8.65 3.96
C SER A 239 16.15 8.10 4.53
N GLN A 240 15.08 8.90 4.52
CA GLN A 240 13.77 8.48 4.98
C GLN A 240 13.26 7.29 4.17
N LEU A 241 13.30 7.39 2.84
CA LEU A 241 12.88 6.30 1.96
C LEU A 241 13.65 5.00 2.26
N SER A 242 14.97 5.10 2.46
CA SER A 242 15.81 3.94 2.75
C SER A 242 15.46 3.29 4.09
N GLU A 243 15.20 4.08 5.12
CA GLU A 243 14.82 3.58 6.45
C GLU A 243 13.43 2.92 6.43
N ASP A 244 12.46 3.56 5.78
CA ASP A 244 11.10 3.05 5.65
C ASP A 244 11.06 1.74 4.87
N MET A 245 11.77 1.67 3.73
CA MET A 245 11.87 0.45 2.93
C MET A 245 12.57 -0.69 3.69
N ASN A 246 13.67 -0.41 4.41
CA ASN A 246 14.32 -1.42 5.24
C ASN A 246 13.39 -1.96 6.33
N THR A 247 12.70 -1.06 7.02
CA THR A 247 11.72 -1.42 8.05
C THR A 247 10.57 -2.26 7.47
N TRP A 248 10.11 -1.90 6.26
CA TRP A 248 9.07 -2.65 5.56
C TRP A 248 9.50 -4.08 5.19
N LEU A 249 10.71 -4.22 4.65
CA LEU A 249 11.31 -5.51 4.32
C LEU A 249 11.51 -6.39 5.56
N GLU A 250 12.00 -5.81 6.66
CA GLU A 250 12.16 -6.51 7.93
C GLU A 250 10.79 -6.96 8.49
N ALA A 251 9.79 -6.07 8.46
CA ALA A 251 8.45 -6.36 8.93
C ALA A 251 7.78 -7.49 8.13
N ALA A 252 8.07 -7.61 6.83
CA ALA A 252 7.55 -8.68 5.98
C ALA A 252 8.02 -10.07 6.40
N GLU A 253 9.16 -10.16 7.09
CA GLU A 253 9.69 -11.42 7.63
C GLU A 253 9.02 -11.83 8.95
N ASN A 254 8.10 -11.02 9.51
CA ASN A 254 7.37 -11.31 10.75
C ASN A 254 6.23 -12.34 10.56
N LEU A 255 6.53 -13.44 9.88
CA LEU A 255 5.61 -14.53 9.56
C LEU A 255 6.16 -15.87 10.09
N PRO A 256 5.30 -16.80 10.52
CA PRO A 256 5.71 -18.19 10.67
C PRO A 256 5.98 -18.80 9.29
N ALA A 257 6.52 -20.03 9.26
CA ALA A 257 6.76 -20.73 8.01
C ALA A 257 5.44 -21.06 7.28
N PHE A 258 5.14 -20.34 6.22
CA PHE A 258 4.01 -20.60 5.32
C PHE A 258 4.50 -21.17 4.00
N VAL A 259 4.00 -22.36 3.63
CA VAL A 259 4.26 -22.98 2.33
C VAL A 259 2.95 -23.53 1.79
N PHE A 260 2.55 -23.03 0.62
CA PHE A 260 1.42 -23.52 -0.14
C PHE A 260 1.97 -24.38 -1.28
N LYS A 261 1.62 -25.67 -1.28
CA LYS A 261 1.91 -26.57 -2.38
C LYS A 261 0.92 -26.25 -3.51
N VAL A 262 1.42 -26.09 -4.73
CA VAL A 262 0.60 -25.74 -5.89
C VAL A 262 1.08 -26.52 -7.11
N LYS A 263 0.35 -26.43 -8.21
CA LYS A 263 0.79 -26.93 -9.52
C LYS A 263 0.44 -25.92 -10.60
N PHE A 264 1.21 -24.85 -10.66
CA PHE A 264 1.03 -23.79 -11.65
C PHE A 264 2.08 -23.91 -12.75
N ARG A 265 1.93 -23.10 -13.81
CA ARG A 265 2.94 -22.97 -14.85
C ARG A 265 3.27 -21.51 -15.05
N ASN A 266 4.56 -21.19 -15.06
CA ASN A 266 5.01 -19.85 -15.40
C ASN A 266 4.88 -19.59 -16.91
N LYS A 267 5.25 -18.37 -17.34
CA LYS A 267 5.15 -17.95 -18.75
C LYS A 267 6.01 -18.79 -19.71
N ASP A 268 7.10 -19.36 -19.21
CA ASP A 268 8.00 -20.24 -19.97
C ASP A 268 7.57 -21.71 -19.94
N GLY A 269 6.44 -22.01 -19.30
CA GLY A 269 5.88 -23.36 -19.18
C GLY A 269 6.53 -24.24 -18.12
N LYS A 270 7.43 -23.70 -17.28
CA LYS A 270 7.98 -24.40 -16.11
C LYS A 270 6.91 -24.55 -15.03
N GLU A 271 6.89 -25.71 -14.38
CA GLU A 271 5.97 -25.99 -13.30
C GLU A 271 6.44 -25.34 -12.00
N ILE A 272 5.53 -24.63 -11.33
CA ILE A 272 5.73 -24.04 -10.01
C ILE A 272 5.02 -24.94 -9.01
N HIS A 273 5.76 -25.45 -8.04
CA HIS A 273 5.26 -26.42 -7.06
C HIS A 273 4.98 -25.84 -5.68
N SER A 274 5.47 -24.63 -5.39
CA SER A 274 5.27 -24.01 -4.11
C SER A 274 5.14 -22.48 -4.19
N TYR A 275 4.36 -21.94 -3.27
CA TYR A 275 4.23 -20.52 -3.01
C TYR A 275 4.52 -20.25 -1.54
N ARG A 276 5.19 -19.12 -1.28
CA ARG A 276 5.34 -18.55 0.06
C ARG A 276 5.08 -17.05 0.02
N PRO A 277 4.61 -16.45 1.12
CA PRO A 277 4.49 -15.01 1.22
C PRO A 277 5.86 -14.33 1.11
N TYR A 278 5.93 -13.31 0.26
CA TYR A 278 7.04 -12.37 0.15
C TYR A 278 6.55 -10.97 0.48
N CYS A 279 7.48 -10.03 0.68
CA CYS A 279 7.17 -8.64 0.95
C CYS A 279 6.21 -8.06 -0.11
N PRO A 280 5.00 -7.59 0.28
CA PRO A 280 4.07 -6.97 -0.62
C PRO A 280 4.49 -5.53 -0.91
N GLY A 281 4.16 -5.06 -2.11
CA GLY A 281 4.32 -3.66 -2.50
C GLY A 281 3.00 -2.88 -2.40
N PRO A 282 3.04 -1.54 -2.48
CA PRO A 282 1.85 -0.69 -2.29
C PRO A 282 0.71 -1.00 -3.27
N ALA A 283 1.02 -1.40 -4.50
CA ALA A 283 -0.01 -1.78 -5.47
C ALA A 283 -0.72 -3.09 -5.09
N GLY A 284 0.01 -4.06 -4.53
CA GLY A 284 -0.56 -5.33 -4.09
C GLY A 284 -1.51 -5.13 -2.91
N ILE A 285 -1.13 -4.25 -1.98
CA ILE A 285 -2.02 -3.80 -0.89
C ILE A 285 -3.26 -3.12 -1.48
N SER A 286 -3.09 -2.21 -2.43
CA SER A 286 -4.23 -1.54 -3.08
C SER A 286 -5.21 -2.53 -3.72
N ARG A 287 -4.72 -3.57 -4.40
CA ARG A 287 -5.58 -4.62 -4.98
C ARG A 287 -6.26 -5.45 -3.90
N LEU A 288 -5.52 -5.88 -2.88
CA LEU A 288 -6.08 -6.65 -1.77
C LEU A 288 -7.20 -5.89 -1.05
N MET A 289 -7.02 -4.59 -0.82
CA MET A 289 -8.02 -3.77 -0.14
C MET A 289 -9.23 -3.42 -1.02
N GLN A 290 -9.19 -3.71 -2.32
CA GLN A 290 -10.31 -3.57 -3.26
C GLN A 290 -11.13 -4.85 -3.42
N ILE A 291 -10.68 -6.00 -2.91
CA ILE A 291 -11.41 -7.25 -3.06
C ILE A 291 -12.31 -7.56 -1.87
N HIS A 292 -13.32 -8.39 -2.11
CA HIS A 292 -14.01 -9.15 -1.10
C HIS A 292 -14.16 -10.58 -1.58
N TYR A 293 -13.61 -11.50 -0.81
CA TYR A 293 -13.72 -12.92 -1.11
C TYR A 293 -14.89 -13.52 -0.34
N LYS A 294 -15.82 -14.16 -1.06
CA LYS A 294 -16.95 -14.86 -0.46
C LYS A 294 -16.73 -16.37 -0.58
N SER A 295 -16.36 -17.00 0.54
CA SER A 295 -16.20 -18.46 0.60
C SER A 295 -17.52 -19.16 0.25
N ARG A 296 -17.42 -20.27 -0.49
CA ARG A 296 -18.57 -21.14 -0.80
C ARG A 296 -18.68 -22.35 0.14
N GLN A 297 -17.68 -22.54 1.01
CA GLN A 297 -17.49 -23.72 1.87
C GLN A 297 -17.46 -25.04 1.07
N GLY A 298 -16.37 -25.81 1.21
CA GLY A 298 -16.23 -27.11 0.56
C GLY A 298 -15.16 -27.12 -0.53
N SER A 299 -15.37 -27.90 -1.59
CA SER A 299 -14.33 -28.35 -2.52
C SER A 299 -13.94 -27.35 -3.63
N ILE A 300 -14.64 -26.21 -3.73
CA ILE A 300 -14.53 -25.28 -4.86
C ILE A 300 -14.17 -23.90 -4.30
N PRO A 301 -13.27 -23.13 -4.97
CA PRO A 301 -12.98 -21.77 -4.58
C PRO A 301 -14.24 -20.91 -4.53
N GLY A 302 -14.25 -20.00 -3.58
CA GLY A 302 -15.22 -18.94 -3.46
C GLY A 302 -15.09 -17.89 -4.57
N GLU A 303 -15.95 -16.89 -4.48
CA GLU A 303 -16.05 -15.83 -5.47
C GLU A 303 -15.24 -14.61 -5.06
N LEU A 304 -14.35 -14.16 -5.95
CA LEU A 304 -13.59 -12.93 -5.79
C LEU A 304 -14.39 -11.75 -6.37
N ILE A 305 -14.81 -10.82 -5.51
CA ILE A 305 -15.60 -9.65 -5.90
C ILE A 305 -14.71 -8.42 -5.82
N VAL A 306 -14.38 -7.83 -6.98
CA VAL A 306 -13.65 -6.56 -7.05
C VAL A 306 -14.62 -5.40 -6.81
N ARG A 307 -14.37 -4.62 -5.77
CA ARG A 307 -15.17 -3.45 -5.39
C ARG A 307 -14.69 -2.20 -6.11
N LYS A 308 -15.61 -1.28 -6.37
CA LYS A 308 -15.29 0.04 -6.94
C LYS A 308 -14.55 0.96 -5.96
N SER A 309 -14.72 0.71 -4.66
CA SER A 309 -14.10 1.45 -3.56
C SER A 309 -13.16 0.54 -2.80
N SER A 310 -11.94 1.02 -2.54
CA SER A 310 -10.97 0.37 -1.67
C SER A 310 -11.32 0.59 -0.21
N SER A 311 -11.05 -0.40 0.65
CA SER A 311 -11.11 -0.25 2.11
C SER A 311 -9.97 0.62 2.66
N MET A 312 -8.98 0.99 1.86
CA MET A 312 -7.92 1.95 2.18
C MET A 312 -7.72 2.97 1.07
N THR A 313 -7.51 4.23 1.43
CA THR A 313 -7.11 5.31 0.53
C THR A 313 -5.63 5.22 0.15
N LEU A 314 -5.22 5.91 -0.92
CA LEU A 314 -3.80 5.98 -1.31
C LEU A 314 -2.94 6.62 -0.21
N GLN A 315 -3.49 7.62 0.46
CA GLN A 315 -2.85 8.30 1.59
C GLN A 315 -2.57 7.31 2.72
N GLU A 316 -3.55 6.48 3.10
CA GLU A 316 -3.35 5.46 4.14
C GLU A 316 -2.34 4.38 3.71
N ILE A 317 -2.38 3.94 2.45
CA ILE A 317 -1.43 2.93 1.94
C ILE A 317 0.01 3.47 2.01
N TYR A 318 0.25 4.67 1.50
CA TYR A 318 1.59 5.26 1.54
C TYR A 318 2.00 5.74 2.92
N TYR A 319 1.07 6.12 3.79
CA TYR A 319 1.37 6.41 5.20
C TYR A 319 1.82 5.15 5.96
N LEU A 320 1.19 4.01 5.68
CA LEU A 320 1.60 2.71 6.23
C LEU A 320 2.97 2.26 5.70
N PHE A 321 3.19 2.41 4.38
CA PHE A 321 4.41 1.97 3.70
C PHE A 321 5.62 2.90 3.96
N LEU A 322 5.39 4.22 3.92
CA LEU A 322 6.38 5.28 4.08
C LEU A 322 5.85 6.28 5.13
N PRO A 323 6.03 6.07 6.44
CA PRO A 323 5.58 7.03 7.43
C PRO A 323 6.29 8.39 7.34
N GLU A 324 5.72 9.44 7.92
CA GLU A 324 6.36 10.76 7.99
C GLU A 324 7.34 10.86 9.16
N ALA A 325 8.54 11.39 8.90
CA ALA A 325 9.60 11.53 9.89
C ALA A 325 9.20 12.36 11.13
N SER A 326 8.28 13.33 10.95
CA SER A 326 7.85 14.25 12.00
C SER A 326 6.87 13.65 13.00
N GLU A 327 6.24 12.52 12.70
CA GLU A 327 5.15 11.96 13.52
C GLU A 327 5.60 10.91 14.54
N GLY A 328 6.89 10.54 14.58
CA GLY A 328 7.31 9.40 15.38
C GLY A 328 6.67 8.09 14.89
N THR A 329 6.65 7.05 15.72
CA THR A 329 6.05 5.75 15.37
C THR A 329 4.62 5.93 14.84
N VAL A 330 4.27 5.25 13.75
CA VAL A 330 2.91 5.22 13.18
C VAL A 330 1.86 5.04 14.28
N ASP A 331 0.81 5.85 14.24
CA ASP A 331 -0.25 5.82 15.25
C ASP A 331 -0.81 4.40 15.45
N LYS A 332 -0.80 3.91 16.69
CA LYS A 332 -1.27 2.56 17.02
C LYS A 332 -2.76 2.40 16.71
N GLY A 333 -3.56 3.45 16.86
CA GLY A 333 -4.99 3.44 16.50
C GLY A 333 -5.22 3.20 15.02
N PHE A 334 -4.48 3.90 14.16
CA PHE A 334 -4.44 3.67 12.72
C PHE A 334 -4.04 2.22 12.39
N LEU A 335 -2.96 1.69 12.99
CA LEU A 335 -2.52 0.32 12.76
C LEU A 335 -3.58 -0.72 13.14
N PHE A 336 -4.27 -0.55 14.28
CA PHE A 336 -5.37 -1.43 14.68
C PHE A 336 -6.53 -1.39 13.68
N SER A 337 -6.92 -0.19 13.22
CA SER A 337 -7.96 -0.01 12.21
C SER A 337 -7.60 -0.65 10.87
N VAL A 338 -6.34 -0.53 10.44
CA VAL A 338 -5.87 -1.18 9.21
C VAL A 338 -5.85 -2.70 9.37
N LEU A 339 -5.38 -3.23 10.50
CA LEU A 339 -5.39 -4.67 10.80
C LEU A 339 -6.80 -5.24 10.76
N GLU A 340 -7.77 -4.59 11.40
CA GLU A 340 -9.16 -5.02 11.40
C GLU A 340 -9.74 -5.05 9.97
N ARG A 341 -9.52 -3.98 9.18
CA ARG A 341 -9.97 -3.92 7.79
C ARG A 341 -9.29 -4.97 6.91
N ALA A 342 -7.97 -5.15 7.04
CA ALA A 342 -7.20 -6.13 6.28
C ALA A 342 -7.66 -7.56 6.60
N LEU A 343 -7.89 -7.86 7.88
CA LEU A 343 -8.43 -9.16 8.31
C LEU A 343 -9.85 -9.36 7.76
N TYR A 344 -10.72 -8.35 7.86
CA TYR A 344 -12.10 -8.43 7.36
C TYR A 344 -12.17 -8.73 5.85
N VAL A 345 -11.29 -8.13 5.03
CA VAL A 345 -11.31 -8.38 3.57
C VAL A 345 -10.69 -9.72 3.17
N SER A 346 -9.80 -10.27 4.00
CA SER A 346 -8.95 -11.41 3.62
C SER A 346 -9.17 -12.71 4.41
N GLN A 347 -9.85 -12.69 5.56
CA GLN A 347 -9.96 -13.86 6.44
C GLN A 347 -10.52 -15.10 5.74
N ASP A 348 -11.60 -14.97 4.96
CA ASP A 348 -12.22 -16.10 4.28
C ASP A 348 -11.32 -16.66 3.17
N LEU A 349 -10.56 -15.79 2.50
CA LEU A 349 -9.60 -16.18 1.47
C LEU A 349 -8.46 -17.02 2.08
N LEU A 350 -7.95 -16.57 3.23
CA LEU A 350 -6.89 -17.24 3.96
C LEU A 350 -7.34 -18.57 4.56
N ILE A 351 -8.58 -18.63 5.09
CA ILE A 351 -9.19 -19.84 5.63
C ILE A 351 -9.36 -20.91 4.54
N ASP A 352 -9.92 -20.52 3.38
CA ASP A 352 -10.08 -21.44 2.26
C ASP A 352 -8.72 -21.92 1.72
N ALA A 353 -7.72 -21.03 1.60
CA ALA A 353 -6.37 -21.40 1.19
C ALA A 353 -5.76 -22.47 2.11
N ALA A 354 -5.85 -22.26 3.43
CA ALA A 354 -5.33 -23.20 4.42
C ALA A 354 -6.08 -24.53 4.44
N TYR A 355 -7.41 -24.49 4.26
CA TYR A 355 -8.23 -25.68 4.10
C TYR A 355 -7.82 -26.48 2.85
N PHE A 356 -7.72 -25.82 1.69
CA PHE A 356 -7.34 -26.46 0.44
C PHE A 356 -5.94 -27.03 0.47
N GLN A 357 -4.99 -26.33 1.10
CA GLN A 357 -3.65 -26.86 1.33
C GLN A 357 -3.68 -28.16 2.15
N THR A 358 -4.55 -28.23 3.17
CA THR A 358 -4.67 -29.39 4.04
C THR A 358 -5.35 -30.56 3.33
N VAL A 359 -6.38 -30.29 2.54
CA VAL A 359 -7.20 -31.31 1.84
C VAL A 359 -6.55 -31.81 0.57
N TYR A 360 -6.16 -30.91 -0.33
CA TYR A 360 -5.75 -31.24 -1.71
C TYR A 360 -4.24 -31.20 -1.94
N GLY A 361 -3.48 -30.51 -1.09
CA GLY A 361 -2.03 -30.37 -1.28
C GLY A 361 -1.71 -29.65 -2.59
N GLU A 362 -0.92 -30.27 -3.48
CA GLU A 362 -0.53 -29.68 -4.78
C GLU A 362 -1.70 -29.50 -5.75
N GLU A 363 -2.74 -30.32 -5.65
CA GLU A 363 -3.93 -30.26 -6.51
C GLU A 363 -5.00 -29.29 -5.99
N GLN A 364 -4.58 -28.33 -5.17
CA GLN A 364 -5.47 -27.31 -4.63
C GLN A 364 -6.12 -26.47 -5.74
N PRO A 365 -7.37 -26.01 -5.56
CA PRO A 365 -8.16 -25.43 -6.65
C PRO A 365 -7.98 -23.91 -6.85
N PHE A 366 -7.22 -23.20 -6.01
CA PHE A 366 -6.92 -21.79 -6.22
C PHE A 366 -6.02 -21.59 -7.45
N SER A 367 -6.33 -20.56 -8.22
CA SER A 367 -5.47 -20.07 -9.28
C SER A 367 -4.23 -19.35 -8.73
N GLU A 368 -3.27 -19.08 -9.61
CA GLU A 368 -2.09 -18.28 -9.27
C GLU A 368 -2.44 -16.88 -8.74
N GLU A 369 -3.48 -16.25 -9.31
CA GLU A 369 -3.96 -14.94 -8.87
C GLU A 369 -4.48 -14.96 -7.43
N TYR A 370 -5.28 -15.98 -7.10
CA TYR A 370 -5.79 -16.16 -5.73
C TYR A 370 -4.62 -16.38 -4.76
N MET A 371 -3.62 -17.18 -5.17
CA MET A 371 -2.47 -17.46 -4.32
C MET A 371 -1.59 -16.23 -4.08
N LYS A 372 -1.45 -15.34 -5.08
CA LYS A 372 -0.79 -14.03 -4.89
C LYS A 372 -1.51 -13.18 -3.86
N LEU A 373 -2.85 -13.14 -3.89
CA LEU A 373 -3.66 -12.41 -2.91
C LEU A 373 -3.55 -13.01 -1.50
N VAL A 374 -3.57 -14.34 -1.37
CA VAL A 374 -3.32 -15.07 -0.11
C VAL A 374 -1.97 -14.67 0.48
N CYS A 375 -0.91 -14.72 -0.34
CA CYS A 375 0.44 -14.38 0.07
C CYS A 375 0.56 -12.90 0.49
N THR A 376 -0.07 -12.00 -0.27
CA THR A 376 -0.11 -10.55 0.02
C THR A 376 -0.83 -10.29 1.34
N ALA A 377 -1.97 -10.93 1.57
CA ALA A 377 -2.75 -10.79 2.79
C ALA A 377 -2.00 -11.30 4.02
N ALA A 378 -1.40 -12.50 3.93
CA ALA A 378 -0.59 -13.06 5.01
C ALA A 378 0.57 -12.11 5.38
N ALA A 379 1.30 -11.62 4.37
CA ALA A 379 2.43 -10.72 4.59
C ALA A 379 2.00 -9.36 5.16
N LEU A 380 0.91 -8.77 4.65
CA LEU A 380 0.37 -7.51 5.20
C LEU A 380 -0.02 -7.65 6.67
N LEU A 381 -0.72 -8.73 7.04
CA LEU A 381 -1.08 -9.00 8.43
C LEU A 381 0.17 -9.16 9.32
N GLY A 382 1.22 -9.85 8.84
CA GLY A 382 2.49 -9.97 9.56
C GLY A 382 3.21 -8.65 9.77
N ILE A 383 3.22 -7.79 8.74
CA ILE A 383 3.77 -6.44 8.81
C ILE A 383 3.02 -5.57 9.83
N LEU A 384 1.69 -5.66 9.85
CA LEU A 384 0.86 -4.92 10.81
C LEU A 384 1.13 -5.39 12.25
N LEU A 385 1.24 -6.70 12.49
CA LEU A 385 1.67 -7.23 13.78
C LEU A 385 3.08 -6.73 14.15
N TYR A 386 4.01 -6.68 13.20
CA TYR A 386 5.37 -6.17 13.43
C TYR A 386 5.33 -4.70 13.86
N LYS A 387 4.61 -3.85 13.13
CA LYS A 387 4.46 -2.43 13.47
C LYS A 387 3.72 -2.22 14.79
N LEU A 388 2.89 -3.18 15.22
CA LEU A 388 2.24 -3.23 16.54
C LEU A 388 3.12 -3.84 17.66
N GLU A 389 4.40 -4.11 17.40
CA GLU A 389 5.34 -4.70 18.36
C GLU A 389 5.04 -6.16 18.74
N ILE A 390 4.26 -6.87 17.91
CA ILE A 390 3.89 -8.28 18.07
C ILE A 390 4.77 -9.14 17.16
N ARG A 391 5.82 -9.72 17.74
CA ARG A 391 6.89 -10.46 17.03
C ARG A 391 6.62 -11.96 16.92
N LYS A 392 6.97 -12.58 15.79
CA LYS A 392 6.75 -14.01 15.52
C LYS A 392 7.40 -14.94 16.52
N GLU A 393 8.58 -14.57 17.01
CA GLU A 393 9.34 -15.33 18.00
C GLU A 393 8.54 -15.47 19.31
N LYS A 394 7.66 -14.50 19.59
CA LYS A 394 6.78 -14.51 20.76
C LYS A 394 5.40 -15.06 20.43
N TYR A 395 4.74 -14.54 19.40
CA TYR A 395 3.34 -14.89 19.13
C TYR A 395 3.14 -16.34 18.68
N MET A 396 4.18 -17.02 18.19
CA MET A 396 4.06 -18.44 17.83
C MET A 396 3.88 -19.37 19.05
N MET A 397 4.15 -18.86 20.25
CA MET A 397 3.87 -19.54 21.52
C MET A 397 2.58 -19.05 22.18
N ASP A 398 1.93 -18.04 21.59
CA ASP A 398 0.69 -17.47 22.11
C ASP A 398 -0.46 -18.48 22.03
N THR A 399 -1.28 -18.48 23.07
CA THR A 399 -2.48 -19.32 23.20
C THR A 399 -3.35 -19.34 21.95
N MET A 400 -3.62 -18.18 21.32
CA MET A 400 -4.49 -18.12 20.14
C MET A 400 -3.83 -18.69 18.89
N PHE A 401 -2.52 -18.48 18.73
CA PHE A 401 -1.76 -19.15 17.67
C PHE A 401 -1.77 -20.67 17.84
N MET A 402 -1.52 -21.14 19.06
CA MET A 402 -1.50 -22.58 19.36
C MET A 402 -2.89 -23.21 19.20
N LEU A 403 -3.96 -22.48 19.52
CA LEU A 403 -5.33 -22.89 19.21
C LEU A 403 -5.53 -23.06 17.69
N GLY A 404 -5.07 -22.11 16.87
CA GLY A 404 -5.11 -22.25 15.41
C GLY A 404 -4.36 -23.51 14.92
N ARG A 405 -3.17 -23.75 15.46
CA ARG A 405 -2.38 -24.95 15.16
C ARG A 405 -3.10 -26.24 15.58
N LEU A 406 -3.78 -26.24 16.72
CA LEU A 406 -4.59 -27.37 17.19
C LEU A 406 -5.73 -27.68 16.21
N LEU A 407 -6.42 -26.66 15.71
CA LEU A 407 -7.49 -26.85 14.72
C LEU A 407 -6.95 -27.46 13.42
N LYS A 408 -5.76 -27.03 12.96
CA LYS A 408 -5.10 -27.64 11.80
C LYS A 408 -4.73 -29.10 12.03
N LEU A 409 -4.24 -29.43 13.23
CA LEU A 409 -3.92 -30.81 13.62
C LEU A 409 -5.18 -31.68 13.66
N ALA A 410 -6.30 -31.14 14.15
CA ALA A 410 -7.59 -31.83 14.14
C ALA A 410 -8.08 -32.12 12.70
N ASP A 411 -7.91 -31.19 11.77
CA ASP A 411 -8.20 -31.42 10.36
C ASP A 411 -7.32 -32.51 9.75
N LYS A 412 -6.02 -32.48 10.06
CA LYS A 412 -5.08 -33.51 9.60
C LYS A 412 -5.45 -34.89 10.16
N LEU A 413 -5.83 -34.96 11.43
CA LEU A 413 -6.27 -36.19 12.08
C LEU A 413 -7.53 -36.76 11.40
N HIS A 414 -8.53 -35.91 11.18
CA HIS A 414 -9.76 -36.27 10.49
C HIS A 414 -9.49 -36.78 9.07
N LYS A 415 -8.62 -36.07 8.33
CA LYS A 415 -8.24 -36.46 6.98
C LYS A 415 -7.56 -37.83 6.94
N GLU A 416 -6.57 -38.08 7.79
CA GLU A 416 -5.87 -39.37 7.81
C GLU A 416 -6.80 -40.53 8.19
N TYR A 417 -7.75 -40.30 9.13
CA TYR A 417 -8.80 -41.27 9.43
C TYR A 417 -9.64 -41.61 8.19
N CYS A 418 -10.12 -40.59 7.47
CA CYS A 418 -10.92 -40.81 6.26
C CYS A 418 -10.14 -41.55 5.16
N ILE A 419 -8.84 -41.27 5.02
CA ILE A 419 -7.97 -41.98 4.10
C ILE A 419 -7.85 -43.46 4.48
N SER A 420 -7.68 -43.77 5.77
CA SER A 420 -7.50 -45.14 6.26
C SER A 420 -8.80 -45.94 6.29
N GLU A 421 -9.83 -45.41 6.93
CA GLU A 421 -11.05 -46.16 7.29
C GLU A 421 -12.23 -45.91 6.36
N ARG A 422 -12.18 -44.86 5.53
CA ARG A 422 -13.29 -44.46 4.66
C ARG A 422 -12.92 -44.41 3.18
N ASN A 423 -11.87 -45.12 2.76
CA ASN A 423 -11.42 -45.19 1.36
C ASN A 423 -11.27 -43.79 0.72
N ASN A 424 -10.67 -42.85 1.45
CA ASN A 424 -10.46 -41.47 1.01
C ASN A 424 -11.77 -40.65 0.80
N SER A 425 -12.89 -41.08 1.38
CA SER A 425 -14.14 -40.32 1.41
C SER A 425 -14.07 -39.20 2.44
N LEU A 426 -13.75 -38.00 1.97
CA LEU A 426 -13.66 -36.79 2.80
C LEU A 426 -15.03 -36.11 2.95
N PRO A 427 -15.39 -35.63 4.14
CA PRO A 427 -16.58 -34.81 4.34
C PRO A 427 -16.43 -33.42 3.72
N GLY A 428 -17.54 -32.69 3.55
CA GLY A 428 -17.53 -31.34 2.99
C GLY A 428 -16.76 -30.31 3.84
N GLN A 429 -16.58 -30.58 5.14
CA GLN A 429 -15.72 -29.83 6.05
C GLN A 429 -15.01 -30.80 7.00
N LEU A 430 -13.75 -30.50 7.30
CA LEU A 430 -13.00 -31.18 8.35
C LEU A 430 -13.29 -30.53 9.72
N MET A 431 -12.95 -31.22 10.82
CA MET A 431 -13.45 -30.86 12.15
C MET A 431 -12.93 -29.51 12.65
N GLY A 432 -11.64 -29.23 12.44
CA GLY A 432 -10.98 -27.99 12.79
C GLY A 432 -11.51 -26.82 11.95
N ASN A 433 -11.54 -26.95 10.63
CA ASN A 433 -12.09 -25.92 9.76
C ASN A 433 -13.56 -25.59 10.09
N ALA A 434 -14.37 -26.61 10.41
CA ALA A 434 -15.77 -26.43 10.78
C ALA A 434 -15.98 -25.58 12.04
N VAL A 435 -15.00 -25.55 12.96
CA VAL A 435 -15.06 -24.73 14.18
C VAL A 435 -14.16 -23.49 14.11
N LEU A 436 -13.38 -23.29 13.04
CA LEU A 436 -12.42 -22.20 12.93
C LEU A 436 -13.09 -20.82 12.97
N GLN A 437 -14.17 -20.63 12.21
CA GLN A 437 -14.94 -19.38 12.21
C GLN A 437 -15.59 -19.12 13.58
N ILE A 438 -15.98 -20.19 14.28
CA ILE A 438 -16.49 -20.09 15.66
C ILE A 438 -15.34 -19.66 16.57
N ALA A 439 -14.14 -20.23 16.43
CA ALA A 439 -12.98 -19.90 17.25
C ALA A 439 -12.54 -18.45 17.09
N MET A 440 -12.74 -17.86 15.91
CA MET A 440 -12.51 -16.44 15.67
C MET A 440 -13.46 -15.52 16.47
N GLN A 441 -14.60 -16.02 16.93
CA GLN A 441 -15.61 -15.25 17.67
C GLN A 441 -15.69 -15.66 19.15
N THR A 442 -15.80 -16.96 19.40
CA THR A 442 -15.97 -17.61 20.71
C THR A 442 -15.05 -18.84 20.82
N PRO A 443 -13.73 -18.66 21.09
CA PRO A 443 -12.75 -19.74 21.20
C PRO A 443 -13.17 -20.90 22.10
N THR A 444 -13.72 -20.61 23.28
CA THR A 444 -14.18 -21.63 24.24
C THR A 444 -15.29 -22.51 23.65
N GLU A 445 -16.22 -21.91 22.92
CA GLU A 445 -17.34 -22.64 22.31
C GLU A 445 -16.87 -23.52 21.13
N ALA A 446 -15.88 -23.05 20.38
CA ALA A 446 -15.22 -23.84 19.34
C ALA A 446 -14.53 -25.08 19.93
N MET A 447 -13.89 -24.95 21.09
CA MET A 447 -13.24 -26.07 21.78
C MET A 447 -14.23 -27.12 22.26
N VAL A 448 -15.37 -26.71 22.85
CA VAL A 448 -16.44 -27.65 23.25
C VAL A 448 -16.94 -28.44 22.04
N ARG A 449 -17.20 -27.76 20.91
CA ARG A 449 -17.63 -28.43 19.67
C ARG A 449 -16.59 -29.36 19.07
N LEU A 450 -15.31 -29.05 19.25
CA LEU A 450 -14.22 -29.90 18.80
C LEU A 450 -14.14 -31.16 19.67
N GLU A 451 -14.21 -31.00 20.99
CA GLU A 451 -14.17 -32.09 21.97
C GLU A 451 -15.25 -33.14 21.70
N GLU A 452 -16.49 -32.71 21.44
CA GLU A 452 -17.63 -33.58 21.11
C GLU A 452 -17.36 -34.51 19.91
N LYS A 453 -16.49 -34.11 18.98
CA LYS A 453 -16.25 -34.82 17.71
C LYS A 453 -14.93 -35.56 17.68
N ILE A 454 -13.90 -35.07 18.38
CA ILE A 454 -12.52 -35.52 18.19
C ILE A 454 -12.25 -36.91 18.81
N ALA A 455 -13.01 -37.30 19.84
CA ALA A 455 -12.78 -38.52 20.63
C ALA A 455 -12.66 -39.80 19.77
N MET A 456 -13.54 -39.98 18.78
CA MET A 456 -13.49 -41.18 17.92
C MET A 456 -12.19 -41.27 17.11
N TYR A 457 -11.64 -40.12 16.69
CA TYR A 457 -10.44 -40.05 15.88
C TYR A 457 -9.17 -40.21 16.72
N ILE A 458 -9.22 -39.78 17.99
CA ILE A 458 -8.15 -40.05 18.96
C ILE A 458 -8.03 -41.55 19.18
N ASN A 459 -9.15 -42.22 19.49
CA ASN A 459 -9.18 -43.67 19.71
C ASN A 459 -8.65 -44.45 18.49
N TRP A 460 -9.03 -44.04 17.27
CA TRP A 460 -8.47 -44.64 16.05
C TRP A 460 -6.97 -44.42 15.94
N ALA A 461 -6.49 -43.19 16.17
CA ALA A 461 -5.09 -42.84 15.96
C ALA A 461 -4.12 -43.59 16.90
N GLU A 462 -4.54 -43.99 18.08
CA GLU A 462 -3.78 -44.89 18.97
C GLU A 462 -3.52 -46.27 18.33
N THR A 463 -4.49 -46.75 17.53
CA THR A 463 -4.45 -48.03 16.84
C THR A 463 -3.80 -47.96 15.44
N ASP A 464 -3.41 -46.77 14.97
CA ASP A 464 -2.83 -46.58 13.64
C ASP A 464 -1.46 -47.27 13.49
N LYS A 465 -1.41 -48.26 12.61
CA LYS A 465 -0.20 -49.03 12.28
C LYS A 465 0.81 -48.22 11.46
N LYS A 466 0.38 -47.19 10.72
CA LYS A 466 1.24 -46.35 9.87
C LYS A 466 1.94 -45.22 10.64
N ASP A 467 1.70 -45.13 11.96
CA ASP A 467 2.26 -44.14 12.89
C ASP A 467 1.95 -42.67 12.55
N ARG A 468 1.04 -42.41 11.60
CA ARG A 468 0.64 -41.05 11.22
C ARG A 468 -0.32 -40.48 12.25
N GLY A 469 -1.34 -41.25 12.64
CA GLY A 469 -2.28 -40.90 13.70
C GLY A 469 -1.56 -40.63 15.01
N ARG A 470 -0.68 -41.56 15.44
CA ARG A 470 0.13 -41.40 16.66
C ARG A 470 1.06 -40.18 16.63
N TRP A 471 1.65 -39.84 15.48
CA TRP A 471 2.42 -38.60 15.35
C TRP A 471 1.53 -37.37 15.53
N ILE A 472 0.35 -37.34 14.92
CA ILE A 472 -0.60 -36.22 15.07
C ILE A 472 -1.03 -36.08 16.54
N LEU A 473 -1.31 -37.17 17.25
CA LEU A 473 -1.66 -37.15 18.68
C LEU A 473 -0.55 -36.53 19.53
N ARG A 474 0.72 -36.92 19.34
CA ARG A 474 1.85 -36.32 20.06
C ARG A 474 1.95 -34.81 19.80
N GLU A 475 1.66 -34.34 18.59
CA GLU A 475 1.66 -32.92 18.29
C GLU A 475 0.45 -32.19 18.88
N ILE A 476 -0.72 -32.83 18.94
CA ILE A 476 -1.90 -32.31 19.65
C ILE A 476 -1.57 -32.16 21.14
N GLU A 477 -1.03 -33.18 21.78
CA GLU A 477 -0.63 -33.15 23.20
C GLU A 477 0.33 -31.99 23.49
N LYS A 478 1.41 -31.87 22.70
CA LYS A 478 2.35 -30.74 22.82
C LYS A 478 1.66 -29.39 22.66
N THR A 479 0.74 -29.28 21.71
CA THR A 479 0.04 -28.03 21.44
C THR A 479 -0.90 -27.66 22.59
N VAL A 480 -1.62 -28.64 23.14
CA VAL A 480 -2.48 -28.46 24.31
C VAL A 480 -1.66 -28.11 25.55
N SER A 481 -0.54 -28.79 25.80
CA SER A 481 0.37 -28.44 26.90
C SER A 481 0.85 -26.99 26.81
N ALA A 482 1.26 -26.54 25.62
CA ALA A 482 1.67 -25.16 25.42
C ALA A 482 0.54 -24.13 25.66
N ILE A 483 -0.70 -24.45 25.26
CA ILE A 483 -1.88 -23.62 25.59
C ILE A 483 -2.09 -23.54 27.11
N MET A 484 -1.89 -24.64 27.82
CA MET A 484 -2.01 -24.67 29.29
C MET A 484 -0.86 -23.91 29.97
N GLU A 485 0.35 -23.95 29.41
CA GLU A 485 1.52 -23.25 29.94
C GLU A 485 1.44 -21.72 29.73
N ASP A 486 1.05 -21.26 28.55
CA ASP A 486 0.96 -19.83 28.21
C ASP A 486 -0.30 -19.17 28.79
N GLY A 487 -1.47 -19.75 28.49
CA GLY A 487 -2.78 -19.15 28.83
C GLY A 487 -3.43 -19.71 30.09
N GLY A 488 -2.82 -20.70 30.75
CA GLY A 488 -3.47 -21.42 31.86
C GLY A 488 -4.73 -22.18 31.45
N GLY A 489 -4.90 -22.45 30.14
CA GLY A 489 -6.14 -22.99 29.57
C GLY A 489 -7.28 -21.98 29.45
N ILE A 490 -7.04 -20.70 29.72
CA ILE A 490 -8.04 -19.63 29.62
C ILE A 490 -7.99 -19.06 28.20
N LEU A 491 -9.12 -19.17 27.48
CA LEU A 491 -9.27 -18.59 26.16
C LEU A 491 -10.02 -17.24 26.23
N PRO A 492 -9.70 -16.28 25.34
CA PRO A 492 -10.38 -14.99 25.33
C PRO A 492 -11.86 -15.16 24.97
N LYS A 493 -12.74 -14.46 25.68
CA LYS A 493 -14.20 -14.48 25.41
C LYS A 493 -14.57 -13.82 24.09
N GLN A 494 -13.87 -12.74 23.76
CA GLN A 494 -14.04 -11.97 22.53
C GLN A 494 -12.66 -11.64 21.97
N PRO A 495 -12.15 -12.43 21.00
CA PRO A 495 -10.86 -12.19 20.39
C PRO A 495 -10.77 -10.83 19.68
N THR A 496 -9.70 -10.11 19.98
CA THR A 496 -9.25 -8.92 19.24
C THR A 496 -8.82 -9.29 17.81
N SER A 497 -8.69 -8.29 16.93
CA SER A 497 -8.19 -8.51 15.56
C SER A 497 -6.79 -9.10 15.53
N GLN A 498 -5.95 -8.77 16.52
CA GLN A 498 -4.63 -9.36 16.72
C GLN A 498 -4.75 -10.85 17.03
N GLU A 499 -5.50 -11.22 18.07
CA GLU A 499 -5.71 -12.62 18.48
C GLU A 499 -6.32 -13.47 17.37
N LYS A 500 -7.29 -12.91 16.62
CA LYS A 500 -7.86 -13.53 15.42
C LYS A 500 -6.80 -13.79 14.34
N THR A 501 -5.91 -12.82 14.12
CA THR A 501 -4.79 -12.97 13.18
C THR A 501 -3.83 -14.06 13.63
N LEU A 502 -3.50 -14.11 14.94
CA LEU A 502 -2.64 -15.16 15.50
C LEU A 502 -3.26 -16.55 15.32
N LEU A 503 -4.55 -16.69 15.58
CA LEU A 503 -5.29 -17.94 15.37
C LEU A 503 -5.24 -18.37 13.90
N LEU A 504 -5.49 -17.46 12.97
CA LEU A 504 -5.41 -17.75 11.54
C LEU A 504 -3.98 -18.13 11.12
N PHE A 505 -2.97 -17.44 11.63
CA PHE A 505 -1.56 -17.76 11.38
C PHE A 505 -1.19 -19.14 11.92
N GLY A 506 -1.66 -19.52 13.10
CA GLY A 506 -1.47 -20.86 13.65
C GLY A 506 -2.10 -21.94 12.78
N TYR A 507 -3.31 -21.69 12.27
CA TYR A 507 -4.01 -22.60 11.36
C TYR A 507 -3.31 -22.73 10.00
N MET A 508 -2.74 -21.63 9.49
CA MET A 508 -1.99 -21.60 8.22
C MET A 508 -0.57 -22.17 8.34
N ALA A 509 0.07 -22.07 9.50
CA ALA A 509 1.49 -22.39 9.68
C ALA A 509 1.83 -23.83 9.28
N SER A 510 3.00 -24.02 8.70
CA SER A 510 3.50 -25.33 8.32
C SER A 510 3.74 -26.18 9.57
N LEU A 511 3.35 -27.46 9.50
CA LEU A 511 3.63 -28.42 10.58
C LEU A 511 5.01 -29.05 10.35
N PRO A 512 5.75 -29.40 11.41
CA PRO A 512 7.12 -29.95 11.31
C PRO A 512 7.18 -31.38 10.74
N PHE A 513 6.08 -31.92 10.21
CA PHE A 513 6.07 -33.27 9.66
C PHE A 513 6.86 -33.33 8.35
N LYS A 514 8.05 -33.92 8.40
CA LYS A 514 8.71 -34.43 7.20
C LYS A 514 7.89 -35.60 6.67
N GLU A 515 6.98 -35.33 5.74
CA GLU A 515 6.55 -36.37 4.81
C GLU A 515 7.83 -36.95 4.21
N LYS A 516 8.08 -38.25 4.35
CA LYS A 516 9.18 -38.95 3.67
C LYS A 516 8.90 -38.87 2.16
N ASN A 517 9.30 -37.75 1.56
CA ASN A 517 9.66 -37.47 0.18
C ASN A 517 9.58 -35.96 -0.06
N THR A 518 10.55 -35.22 0.48
CA THR A 518 11.17 -33.97 -0.02
C THR A 518 11.83 -33.24 1.16
N VAL A 519 12.96 -33.78 1.62
CA VAL A 519 13.99 -32.91 2.21
C VAL A 519 15.08 -32.88 1.18
N LYS A 520 15.09 -31.83 0.37
CA LYS A 520 16.27 -31.48 -0.39
C LYS A 520 16.95 -30.31 0.31
N SER A 521 18.27 -30.39 0.37
CA SER A 521 19.21 -29.56 1.13
C SER A 521 19.15 -28.08 0.75
N GLU A 522 19.83 -27.23 1.53
CA GLU A 522 20.09 -25.78 1.31
C GLU A 522 20.51 -25.39 -0.12
N ALA A 523 20.97 -26.33 -0.94
CA ALA A 523 21.18 -26.13 -2.38
C ALA A 523 19.89 -25.83 -3.19
N ASP A 524 18.71 -26.22 -2.70
CA ASP A 524 17.43 -26.00 -3.39
C ASP A 524 16.82 -24.63 -3.07
N GLN A 525 17.26 -23.94 -2.00
CA GLN A 525 16.91 -22.52 -1.81
C GLN A 525 17.43 -21.67 -2.97
N LYS A 526 18.54 -22.04 -3.61
CA LYS A 526 19.04 -21.39 -4.83
C LYS A 526 18.31 -21.79 -6.10
N LYS A 527 17.50 -22.87 -6.08
CA LYS A 527 16.66 -23.28 -7.23
C LYS A 527 15.24 -22.74 -7.15
N GLU A 528 14.66 -22.62 -5.96
CA GLU A 528 13.36 -21.96 -5.74
C GLU A 528 13.38 -20.45 -6.05
N GLU A 529 14.57 -19.84 -6.10
CA GLU A 529 14.78 -18.47 -6.59
C GLU A 529 14.44 -18.28 -8.08
N HIS A 530 14.39 -19.37 -8.86
CA HIS A 530 14.05 -19.37 -10.29
C HIS A 530 12.60 -19.73 -10.60
N ASP A 531 11.82 -20.18 -9.62
CA ASP A 531 10.47 -20.72 -9.87
C ASP A 531 9.35 -19.67 -9.66
N ASN A 532 9.70 -18.44 -9.29
CA ASN A 532 8.79 -17.28 -9.21
C ASN A 532 9.05 -16.22 -10.31
N GLU A 533 9.74 -16.59 -11.39
CA GLU A 533 9.94 -15.74 -12.59
C GLU A 533 8.76 -15.77 -13.57
#